data_AF-A0A920RI60-F1
#
_entry.id   AF-A0A920RI60-F1
#
_cell.length_a   1.000
_cell.length_b   1.000
_cell.length_c   1.000
_cell.angle_alpha   90.00
_cell.angle_beta   90.00
_cell.angle_gamma   90.00
#
_symmetry.space_group_name_H-M   'P 1'
#
loop_
_entity.id
_entity.type
_entity.pdbx_description
1 polymer ?
#
loop_
_entity_poly.entity_id
_entity_poly.type
_entity_poly.pdbx_seq_one_letter_code
_entity_poly.pdbx_strand_id
1 'polypeptide(L)'
;MPAQLIQNNTKPFQSVTVDPITLDIIENALRNARTEMDAVLFRTAMSPGIREQHDAFPMIANQEGKMVVGQFGSFFWGSSKVTTAPSKKATFS
;
A
#
# COMPACT_ATOMS: atom_id res chain seq x y z
N MET A 1 0.73 -23.54 4.38
CA MET A 1 2.15 -23.14 4.36
C MET A 1 2.21 -21.62 4.33
N PRO A 2 2.86 -20.92 5.27
CA PRO A 2 2.99 -19.46 5.22
C PRO A 2 3.93 -19.02 4.11
N ALA A 3 3.66 -17.87 3.49
CA ALA A 3 4.53 -17.31 2.45
C ALA A 3 5.88 -16.88 3.06
N GLN A 4 6.98 -17.23 2.38
CA GLN A 4 8.33 -16.83 2.79
C GLN A 4 8.69 -15.50 2.11
N LEU A 5 8.99 -14.47 2.90
CA LEU A 5 9.41 -13.18 2.39
C LEU A 5 10.87 -13.28 1.87
N ILE A 6 11.05 -13.22 0.56
CA ILE A 6 12.37 -13.26 -0.08
C ILE A 6 12.93 -11.83 -0.15
N GLN A 7 13.74 -11.45 0.84
CA GLN A 7 14.44 -10.16 0.89
C GLN A 7 15.95 -10.34 0.63
N ASN A 8 16.39 -10.04 -0.59
CA ASN A 8 17.78 -10.21 -1.00
C ASN A 8 18.72 -9.13 -0.41
N ASN A 9 18.18 -7.99 0.03
CA ASN A 9 18.94 -6.90 0.62
C ASN A 9 18.75 -6.84 2.13
N THR A 10 19.79 -7.24 2.87
CA THR A 10 19.80 -7.28 4.34
C THR A 10 20.28 -5.97 4.97
N LYS A 11 20.67 -4.96 4.18
CA LYS A 11 21.14 -3.68 4.74
C LYS A 11 19.98 -2.98 5.45
N PRO A 12 20.19 -2.44 6.67
CA PRO A 12 19.16 -1.70 7.38
C PRO A 12 18.76 -0.44 6.60
N PHE A 13 17.46 -0.14 6.59
CA PHE A 13 16.95 1.09 6.00
C PHE A 13 17.47 2.31 6.76
N GLN A 14 17.98 3.30 6.01
CA GLN A 14 18.39 4.57 6.61
C GLN A 14 17.16 5.45 6.81
N SER A 15 17.06 6.06 8.00
CA SER A 15 16.05 7.08 8.26
C SER A 15 16.51 8.40 7.65
N VAL A 16 15.76 8.85 6.64
CA VAL A 16 16.00 10.13 5.97
C VAL A 16 14.86 11.07 6.33
N THR A 17 15.20 12.32 6.65
CA THR A 17 14.21 13.39 6.80
C THR A 17 13.69 13.74 5.41
N VAL A 18 12.38 13.58 5.19
CA VAL A 18 11.73 13.84 3.90
C VAL A 18 10.95 15.14 4.00
N ASP A 19 11.10 15.99 2.99
CA ASP A 19 10.35 17.24 2.88
C ASP A 19 8.85 16.97 2.61
N PRO A 20 7.92 17.75 3.16
CA PRO A 20 6.49 17.55 2.97
C PRO A 20 6.04 17.53 1.50
N ILE A 21 6.68 18.31 0.61
CA ILE A 21 6.35 18.32 -0.82
C ILE A 21 6.69 16.97 -1.45
N THR A 22 7.82 16.38 -1.06
CA THR A 22 8.22 15.06 -1.55
C THR A 22 7.26 13.98 -1.08
N LEU A 23 6.77 14.09 0.16
CA LEU A 23 5.79 13.16 0.71
C LEU A 23 4.47 13.21 -0.05
N ASP A 24 3.98 14.42 -0.36
CA ASP A 24 2.76 14.63 -1.15
C ASP A 24 2.88 14.05 -2.57
N ILE A 25 4.02 14.26 -3.24
CA ILE A 25 4.29 13.67 -4.56
C ILE A 25 4.25 12.13 -4.50
N ILE A 26 4.90 11.54 -3.50
CA ILE A 26 4.91 10.07 -3.31
C ILE A 26 3.51 9.56 -3.01
N GLU A 27 2.75 10.24 -2.16
CA GLU A 27 1.38 9.87 -1.84
C GLU A 27 0.48 9.91 -3.09
N ASN A 28 0.55 10.99 -3.85
CA ASN A 28 -0.23 11.15 -5.08
C ASN A 28 0.17 10.12 -6.15
N ALA A 29 1.47 9.83 -6.28
CA ALA A 29 1.95 8.77 -7.18
C ALA A 29 1.42 7.38 -6.79
N LEU A 30 1.42 7.05 -5.49
CA LEU A 30 0.90 5.78 -5.01
C LEU A 30 -0.64 5.69 -5.12
N ARG A 31 -1.35 6.81 -4.96
CA ARG A 31 -2.80 6.90 -5.24
C ARG A 31 -3.09 6.62 -6.71
N ASN A 32 -2.33 7.22 -7.63
CA ASN A 32 -2.46 6.94 -9.07
C ASN A 32 -2.17 5.48 -9.40
N ALA A 33 -1.12 4.89 -8.83
CA ALA A 33 -0.81 3.48 -9.02
C ALA A 33 -1.96 2.57 -8.56
N ARG A 34 -2.61 2.89 -7.44
CA ARG A 34 -3.79 2.16 -6.98
C ARG A 34 -4.97 2.29 -7.97
N THR A 35 -5.21 3.49 -8.50
CA THR A 35 -6.26 3.70 -9.51
C THR A 35 -6.00 2.89 -10.78
N GLU A 36 -4.75 2.76 -11.22
CA GLU A 36 -4.39 1.89 -12.33
C GLU A 36 -4.62 0.41 -12.00
N MET A 37 -4.32 -0.03 -10.77
CA MET A 37 -4.63 -1.40 -10.31
C MET A 37 -6.14 -1.67 -10.34
N ASP A 38 -6.98 -0.72 -9.91
CA ASP A 38 -8.44 -0.82 -10.01
C ASP A 38 -8.88 -0.98 -11.48
N ALA A 39 -8.31 -0.17 -12.38
CA ALA A 39 -8.63 -0.21 -13.81
C ALA A 39 -8.25 -1.54 -14.47
N VAL A 40 -7.08 -2.11 -14.13
CA VAL A 40 -6.65 -3.42 -14.61
C VAL A 40 -7.56 -4.54 -14.09
N LEU A 41 -7.94 -4.48 -12.80
CA LEU A 41 -8.82 -5.48 -12.20
C LEU A 41 -10.19 -5.48 -12.86
N PHE A 42 -10.83 -4.33 -13.05
CA PHE A 42 -12.16 -4.28 -13.68
C PHE A 42 -12.13 -4.68 -15.16
N ARG A 43 -11.02 -4.47 -15.86
CA ARG A 43 -10.88 -4.84 -17.28
C ARG A 43 -10.61 -6.33 -17.50
N THR A 44 -9.91 -6.98 -16.57
CA THR A 44 -9.47 -8.38 -16.73
C THR A 44 -10.29 -9.38 -15.93
N ALA A 45 -11.07 -8.93 -14.96
CA ALA A 45 -11.90 -9.81 -14.15
C ALA A 45 -12.94 -10.53 -15.02
N MET A 46 -12.85 -11.87 -15.06
CA MET A 46 -13.89 -12.72 -15.63
C MET A 46 -15.03 -13.01 -14.64
N SER A 47 -14.86 -12.64 -13.36
CA SER A 47 -15.90 -12.76 -12.34
C SER A 47 -16.90 -11.59 -12.43
N PRO A 48 -18.21 -11.86 -12.59
CA PRO A 48 -19.24 -10.83 -12.54
C PRO A 48 -19.22 -10.04 -11.22
N GLY A 49 -18.92 -10.70 -10.09
CA GLY A 49 -18.83 -10.04 -8.78
C GLY A 49 -17.73 -8.98 -8.71
N ILE A 50 -16.57 -9.23 -9.32
CA ILE A 50 -15.47 -8.25 -9.33
C ILE A 50 -15.74 -7.13 -10.34
N ARG A 51 -16.35 -7.44 -11.49
CA ARG A 51 -16.68 -6.46 -12.53
C ARG A 51 -17.80 -5.50 -12.14
N GLU A 52 -18.85 -6.00 -11.49
CA GLU A 52 -20.09 -5.26 -11.29
C GLU A 52 -20.27 -4.79 -9.84
N GLN A 53 -19.77 -5.55 -8.86
CA GLN A 53 -19.90 -5.19 -7.44
C GLN A 53 -18.62 -4.51 -6.93
N HIS A 54 -17.56 -4.45 -7.74
CA HIS A 54 -16.27 -3.89 -7.36
C HIS A 54 -15.72 -4.46 -6.04
N ASP A 55 -15.98 -5.74 -5.79
CA ASP A 55 -15.60 -6.46 -4.55
C ASP A 55 -14.11 -6.89 -4.54
N ALA A 56 -13.26 -6.06 -5.16
CA ALA A 56 -11.82 -6.25 -5.16
C ALA A 56 -11.16 -4.99 -4.60
N PHE A 57 -10.40 -5.15 -3.53
CA PHE A 57 -9.75 -4.06 -2.82
C PHE A 57 -8.23 -4.13 -3.01
N PRO A 58 -7.68 -3.56 -4.10
CA PRO A 58 -6.24 -3.48 -4.24
C PRO A 58 -5.64 -2.57 -3.15
N MET A 59 -4.52 -3.04 -2.61
CA MET A 59 -3.78 -2.40 -1.54
C MET A 59 -2.29 -2.51 -1.81
N ILE A 60 -1.56 -1.44 -1.51
CA ILE A 60 -0.11 -1.40 -1.48
C ILE A 60 0.32 -1.48 -0.01
N ALA A 61 1.11 -2.49 0.33
CA ALA A 61 1.57 -2.75 1.69
C ALA A 61 3.09 -2.62 1.81
N ASN A 62 3.58 -2.31 3.01
CA ASN A 62 5.00 -2.38 3.33
C ASN A 62 5.43 -3.83 3.67
N GLN A 63 6.73 -4.04 3.88
CA GLN A 63 7.31 -5.37 4.19
C GLN A 63 6.78 -5.98 5.49
N GLU A 64 6.20 -5.17 6.38
CA GLU A 64 5.60 -5.59 7.64
C GLU A 64 4.10 -5.87 7.49
N GLY A 65 3.55 -5.79 6.27
CA GLY A 65 2.14 -6.01 5.97
C GLY A 65 1.22 -4.82 6.31
N LYS A 66 1.77 -3.64 6.59
CA LYS A 66 0.97 -2.43 6.87
C LYS A 66 0.53 -1.77 5.57
N MET A 67 -0.73 -1.35 5.53
CA MET A 67 -1.30 -0.59 4.42
C MET A 67 -0.61 0.77 4.29
N VAL A 68 -0.04 1.02 3.11
CA VAL A 68 0.54 2.31 2.72
C VAL A 68 -0.52 3.12 1.96
N VAL A 69 -1.15 2.47 0.97
CA VAL A 69 -2.28 3.02 0.20
C VAL A 69 -3.30 1.92 -0.03
N GLY A 70 -4.58 2.21 0.22
CA GLY A 70 -5.69 1.35 -0.12
C GLY A 70 -6.99 2.12 -0.21
N GLN A 71 -8.09 1.42 -0.50
CA GLN A 71 -9.43 2.02 -0.55
C GLN A 71 -9.83 2.70 0.78
N PHE A 72 -9.26 2.23 1.88
CA PHE A 72 -9.56 2.68 3.25
C PHE A 72 -8.69 3.86 3.72
N GLY A 73 -7.87 4.44 2.85
CA GLY A 73 -7.04 5.61 3.13
C GLY A 73 -5.56 5.41 2.84
N SER A 74 -4.78 6.48 3.02
CA SER A 74 -3.32 6.46 2.98
C SER A 74 -2.75 6.81 4.35
N PHE A 75 -1.71 6.10 4.79
CA PHE A 75 -1.17 6.21 6.15
C PHE A 75 -0.10 7.31 6.30
N PHE A 76 0.03 8.25 5.35
CA PHE A 76 1.07 9.29 5.40
C PHE A 76 0.76 10.47 6.34
N TRP A 77 -0.34 10.44 7.09
CA TRP A 77 -0.72 11.57 7.96
C TRP A 77 0.16 11.66 9.22
N GLY A 78 1.11 12.62 9.20
CA GLY A 78 1.77 13.15 10.41
C GLY A 78 3.23 12.72 10.67
N SER A 79 3.89 11.98 9.76
CA SER A 79 5.27 11.53 9.99
C SER A 79 6.28 12.36 9.19
N SER A 80 6.90 13.37 9.80
CA SER A 80 8.09 14.08 9.24
C SER A 80 9.33 13.16 9.10
N LYS A 81 9.17 11.88 9.43
CA LYS A 81 10.10 10.79 9.12
C LYS A 81 9.30 9.67 8.47
N VAL A 82 9.76 9.14 7.33
CA VAL A 82 9.35 7.81 6.87
C VAL A 82 9.96 6.81 7.86
N THR A 83 9.33 6.68 9.01
CA THR A 83 9.67 5.71 10.03
C THR A 83 8.51 4.73 10.11
N THR A 84 8.85 3.45 10.14
CA THR A 84 8.01 2.35 10.56
C THR A 84 7.23 2.71 11.84
N ALA A 85 5.99 3.19 11.69
CA ALA A 85 5.09 3.42 12.82
C ALA A 85 4.67 2.08 13.45
N PRO A 86 4.48 1.96 14.77
CA PRO A 86 4.23 0.68 15.42
C PRO A 86 2.89 0.05 15.01
N SER A 87 2.93 -1.28 14.90
CA SER A 87 1.85 -2.20 14.53
C SER A 87 0.49 -1.88 15.15
N LYS A 88 -0.49 -1.43 14.35
CA LYS A 88 -1.90 -1.80 14.56
C LYS A 88 -2.24 -2.92 13.59
N LYS A 89 -2.35 -4.14 14.13
CA LYS A 89 -2.86 -5.31 13.42
C LYS A 89 -4.31 -5.02 13.01
N ALA A 90 -4.56 -4.82 11.72
CA ALA A 90 -5.89 -5.00 11.18
C ALA A 90 -6.09 -6.51 11.00
N THR A 91 -6.67 -7.14 12.01
CA THR A 91 -7.17 -8.51 11.91
C THR A 91 -8.37 -8.47 10.97
N PHE A 92 -8.23 -9.05 9.78
CA PHE A 92 -9.36 -9.32 8.90
C PHE A 92 -9.88 -10.71 9.28
N SER A 93 -11.09 -10.77 9.83
CA SER A 93 -11.82 -12.01 10.11
C SER A 93 -12.49 -12.54 8.85
#